data_AF-A0A4Y9L4H6-F1
#
_entry.id   AF-A0A4Y9L4H6-F1
#
_cell.length_a   1.000
_cell.length_b   1.000
_cell.length_c   1.000
_cell.angle_alpha   90.00
_cell.angle_beta   90.00
_cell.angle_gamma   90.00
#
_symmetry.space_group_name_H-M   'P 1'
#
loop_
_entity.id
_entity.type
_entity.pdbx_description
1 polymer ?
#
loop_
_entity_poly.entity_id
_entity_poly.type
_entity_poly.pdbx_seq_one_letter_code
_entity_poly.pdbx_strand_id
1 'polypeptide(L)'
;MTMVARKVNLLGFSEYREEGEKKLAAPGDAVIIQRGALRSVLMRCPDGCGETLVVNLDPRVGKSWRLDMRTDKPTLHPSVWRDGGCGSHFIIWRGQLLWCDRFEEGNIEPNFDLVALGRRVLKSLRRRELRSAEEIAADLDEITWEVSRAGQMLVRRKLAICGSGRQKNWFALA
;
A
#
# COMPACT_ATOMS: atom_id res chain seq x y z
N MET A 1 -2.96 -2.82 -27.74
CA MET A 1 -2.33 -2.15 -26.59
C MET A 1 -2.92 -2.75 -25.34
N THR A 2 -2.18 -3.58 -24.61
CA THR A 2 -2.59 -4.03 -23.27
C THR A 2 -2.60 -2.79 -22.36
N MET A 3 -3.79 -2.35 -21.93
CA MET A 3 -3.93 -1.18 -21.07
C MET A 3 -3.46 -1.56 -19.66
N VAL A 4 -2.35 -0.96 -19.23
CA VAL A 4 -1.87 -1.03 -17.86
C VAL A 4 -2.86 -0.30 -16.95
N ALA A 5 -3.36 -0.99 -15.94
CA ALA A 5 -4.29 -0.43 -14.98
C ALA A 5 -3.60 0.57 -14.03
N ARG A 6 -4.28 1.67 -13.76
CA ARG A 6 -3.83 2.74 -12.83
C ARG A 6 -4.68 2.83 -11.56
N LYS A 7 -5.77 2.07 -11.51
CA LYS A 7 -6.68 2.02 -10.38
C LYS A 7 -7.07 0.58 -10.09
N VAL A 8 -7.32 0.30 -8.83
CA VAL A 8 -7.94 -0.93 -8.37
C VAL A 8 -9.44 -0.80 -8.55
N ASN A 9 -10.05 -1.79 -9.20
CA ASN A 9 -11.49 -1.98 -9.24
C ASN A 9 -11.86 -3.06 -8.20
N LEU A 10 -12.20 -2.64 -6.98
CA LEU A 10 -12.54 -3.58 -5.91
C LEU A 10 -13.97 -4.09 -6.09
N LEU A 11 -14.10 -5.38 -6.42
CA LEU A 11 -15.38 -6.06 -6.69
C LEU A 11 -16.02 -6.65 -5.42
N GLY A 12 -15.50 -6.27 -4.24
CA GLY A 12 -15.99 -6.67 -2.93
C GLY A 12 -15.25 -7.87 -2.35
N PHE A 13 -15.99 -8.65 -1.55
CA PHE A 13 -15.46 -9.77 -0.77
C PHE A 13 -15.96 -11.12 -1.31
N SER A 14 -15.25 -12.19 -0.97
CA SER A 14 -15.66 -13.58 -1.16
C SER A 14 -15.04 -14.45 -0.08
N GLU A 15 -15.68 -15.57 0.27
CA GLU A 15 -15.12 -16.52 1.23
C GLU A 15 -14.10 -17.46 0.59
N TYR A 16 -14.30 -17.79 -0.69
CA TYR A 16 -13.52 -18.81 -1.39
C TYR A 16 -12.82 -18.22 -2.62
N ARG A 17 -11.61 -18.72 -2.88
CA ARG A 17 -10.81 -18.22 -4.00
C ARG A 17 -11.48 -18.45 -5.35
N GLU A 18 -12.07 -19.61 -5.57
CA GLU A 18 -12.71 -19.95 -6.83
C GLU A 18 -13.84 -18.97 -7.20
N GLU A 19 -14.66 -18.58 -6.22
CA GLU A 19 -15.70 -17.57 -6.39
C GLU A 19 -15.11 -16.19 -6.67
N GLY A 20 -14.05 -15.82 -5.95
CA GLY A 20 -13.35 -14.56 -6.16
C GLY A 20 -12.74 -14.48 -7.57
N GLU A 21 -12.10 -15.54 -8.04
CA GLU A 21 -11.46 -15.60 -9.37
C GLU A 21 -12.48 -15.42 -10.50
N LYS A 22 -13.69 -15.98 -10.37
CA LYS A 22 -14.79 -15.81 -11.34
C LYS A 22 -15.22 -14.35 -11.52
N LYS A 23 -14.96 -13.47 -10.55
CA LYS A 23 -15.30 -12.04 -10.63
C LYS A 23 -14.25 -11.23 -11.41
N LEU A 24 -13.02 -11.73 -11.54
CA LEU A 24 -11.89 -10.96 -12.08
C LEU A 24 -11.87 -10.99 -13.61
N ALA A 25 -12.27 -9.90 -14.27
CA ALA A 25 -12.37 -9.82 -15.73
C ALA A 25 -11.27 -8.96 -16.36
N ALA A 26 -11.06 -7.74 -15.85
CA ALA A 26 -10.16 -6.75 -16.41
C ALA A 26 -8.91 -6.53 -15.54
N PRO A 27 -7.77 -6.08 -16.11
CA PRO A 27 -6.59 -5.70 -15.33
C PRO A 27 -6.93 -4.70 -14.22
N GLY A 28 -6.48 -4.98 -13.00
CA GLY A 28 -6.77 -4.15 -11.82
C GLY A 28 -8.07 -4.50 -11.08
N ASP A 29 -8.90 -5.40 -11.62
CA ASP A 29 -9.99 -6.01 -10.85
C ASP A 29 -9.42 -6.75 -9.65
N ALA A 30 -10.04 -6.58 -8.50
CA ALA A 30 -9.62 -7.21 -7.25
C ALA A 30 -10.79 -7.69 -6.40
N VAL A 31 -10.58 -8.77 -5.68
CA VAL A 31 -11.50 -9.31 -4.67
C VAL A 31 -10.72 -9.61 -3.40
N ILE A 32 -11.30 -9.29 -2.25
CA ILE A 32 -10.72 -9.65 -0.95
C ILE A 32 -11.31 -10.99 -0.50
N ILE A 33 -10.43 -11.94 -0.18
CA ILE A 33 -10.81 -13.23 0.38
C ILE A 33 -10.82 -13.14 1.89
N GLN A 34 -11.99 -13.36 2.48
CA GLN A 34 -12.22 -13.28 3.91
C GLN A 34 -13.04 -14.47 4.39
N ARG A 35 -12.50 -15.22 5.35
CA ARG A 35 -13.16 -16.37 5.97
C ARG A 35 -12.82 -16.41 7.46
N GLY A 36 -13.67 -15.77 8.26
CA GLY A 36 -13.44 -15.44 9.68
C GLY A 36 -12.31 -14.44 9.94
N ALA A 37 -11.33 -14.37 9.06
CA ALA A 37 -10.22 -13.41 9.02
C ALA A 37 -9.84 -13.11 7.56
N LEU A 38 -9.13 -12.01 7.33
CA LEU A 38 -8.55 -11.67 6.03
C LEU A 38 -7.53 -12.74 5.63
N ARG A 39 -7.63 -13.22 4.38
CA ARG A 39 -6.75 -14.28 3.86
C ARG A 39 -5.85 -13.78 2.74
N SER A 40 -6.44 -13.20 1.70
CA SER A 40 -5.69 -12.72 0.55
C SER A 40 -6.46 -11.67 -0.24
N VAL A 41 -5.75 -10.89 -1.06
CA VAL A 41 -6.36 -10.18 -2.20
C VAL A 41 -6.08 -11.00 -3.45
N LEU A 42 -7.12 -11.31 -4.21
CA LEU A 42 -6.97 -11.80 -5.58
C LEU A 42 -7.09 -10.60 -6.51
N MET A 43 -6.20 -10.50 -7.49
CA MET A 43 -6.21 -9.37 -8.42
C MET A 43 -5.83 -9.83 -9.83
N ARG A 44 -6.61 -9.46 -10.84
CA ARG A 44 -6.16 -9.64 -12.22
C ARG A 44 -4.97 -8.71 -12.46
N CYS A 45 -3.84 -9.27 -12.87
CA CYS A 45 -2.56 -8.57 -12.90
C CYS A 45 -2.71 -7.24 -13.64
N PRO A 46 -2.38 -6.10 -12.98
CA PRO A 46 -2.71 -4.80 -13.52
C PRO A 46 -1.83 -4.38 -14.70
N ASP A 47 -0.77 -5.14 -15.02
CA ASP A 47 0.05 -4.88 -16.21
C ASP A 47 -0.62 -5.40 -17.50
N GLY A 48 -1.71 -6.15 -17.39
CA GLY A 48 -2.43 -6.73 -18.52
C GLY A 48 -1.89 -8.07 -19.02
N CYS A 49 -0.99 -8.75 -18.28
CA CYS A 49 -0.47 -10.06 -18.69
C CYS A 49 -1.52 -11.19 -18.64
N GLY A 50 -2.67 -10.95 -18.00
CA GLY A 50 -3.79 -11.88 -17.93
C GLY A 50 -3.72 -12.86 -16.75
N GLU A 51 -2.62 -12.92 -15.99
CA GLU A 51 -2.54 -13.79 -14.82
C GLU A 51 -3.24 -13.19 -13.59
N THR A 52 -3.60 -14.04 -12.63
CA THR A 52 -4.17 -13.60 -11.34
C THR A 52 -3.08 -13.59 -10.27
N LEU A 53 -2.91 -12.43 -9.63
CA LEU A 53 -2.06 -12.24 -8.47
C LEU A 53 -2.80 -12.66 -7.20
N VAL A 54 -2.06 -13.28 -6.28
CA VAL A 54 -2.54 -13.63 -4.95
C VAL A 54 -1.65 -12.92 -3.94
N VAL A 55 -2.17 -11.89 -3.29
CA VAL A 55 -1.45 -11.14 -2.27
C VAL A 55 -1.89 -11.65 -0.89
N ASN A 56 -0.96 -12.27 -0.15
CA ASN A 56 -1.26 -12.81 1.17
C ASN A 56 -1.57 -11.69 2.18
N LEU A 57 -2.67 -11.82 2.93
CA LEU A 57 -3.02 -10.93 4.03
C LEU A 57 -2.91 -11.61 5.40
N ASP A 58 -2.72 -12.92 5.43
CA ASP A 58 -2.65 -13.68 6.68
C ASP A 58 -1.18 -13.78 7.15
N PRO A 59 -0.79 -13.11 8.25
CA PRO A 59 0.58 -13.11 8.73
C PRO A 59 1.04 -14.48 9.26
N ARG A 60 0.12 -15.43 9.47
CA ARG A 60 0.43 -16.76 10.02
C ARG A 60 1.04 -17.69 8.98
N VAL A 61 0.86 -17.39 7.68
CA VAL A 61 1.26 -18.26 6.57
C VAL A 61 2.44 -17.72 5.76
N GLY A 62 3.11 -16.68 6.23
CA GLY A 62 4.34 -16.14 5.65
C GLY A 62 4.31 -14.63 5.46
N LYS A 63 5.08 -14.14 4.47
CA LYS A 63 5.12 -12.70 4.12
C LYS A 63 3.71 -12.24 3.78
N SER A 64 3.23 -11.23 4.49
CA SER A 64 1.87 -10.71 4.37
C SER A 64 1.86 -9.21 4.15
N TRP A 65 0.79 -8.74 3.53
CA TRP A 65 0.47 -7.33 3.37
C TRP A 65 -0.59 -6.94 4.38
N ARG A 66 -0.49 -5.71 4.88
CA ARG A 66 -1.57 -5.10 5.65
C ARG A 66 -2.54 -4.46 4.68
N LEU A 67 -3.81 -4.80 4.82
CA LEU A 67 -4.91 -4.15 4.13
C LEU A 67 -5.51 -3.09 5.04
N ASP A 68 -5.57 -1.86 4.54
CA ASP A 68 -6.30 -0.76 5.17
C ASP A 68 -7.51 -0.41 4.30
N MET A 69 -8.69 -0.43 4.94
CA MET A 69 -10.01 -0.17 4.34
C MET A 69 -10.72 0.99 5.04
N ARG A 70 -9.99 1.90 5.71
CA ARG A 70 -10.59 3.06 6.39
C ARG A 70 -11.23 4.06 5.40
N THR A 71 -10.79 4.02 4.15
CA THR A 71 -11.43 4.71 3.03
C THR A 71 -12.28 3.73 2.23
N ASP A 72 -13.14 4.25 1.35
CA ASP A 72 -13.94 3.47 0.39
C ASP A 72 -13.09 2.64 -0.60
N LYS A 73 -11.78 2.83 -0.59
CA LYS A 73 -10.81 2.23 -1.52
C LYS A 73 -9.69 1.52 -0.75
N PRO A 74 -9.19 0.39 -1.27
CA PRO A 74 -8.18 -0.39 -0.57
C PRO A 74 -6.81 0.30 -0.58
N THR A 75 -6.06 0.10 0.50
CA THR A 75 -4.63 0.38 0.57
C THR A 75 -3.90 -0.88 1.03
N LEU A 76 -2.85 -1.29 0.31
CA LEU A 76 -1.96 -2.35 0.75
C LEU A 76 -0.60 -1.78 1.14
N HIS A 77 -0.03 -2.30 2.23
CA HIS A 77 1.33 -2.01 2.64
C HIS A 77 2.08 -3.30 2.98
N PRO A 78 3.34 -3.50 2.54
CA PRO A 78 4.16 -2.62 1.69
C PRO A 78 3.77 -2.70 0.19
N SER A 79 4.67 -2.34 -0.73
CA SER A 79 4.45 -2.54 -2.17
C SER A 79 4.25 -4.02 -2.50
N VAL A 80 3.45 -4.29 -3.53
CA VAL A 80 3.25 -5.62 -4.10
C VAL A 80 4.32 -5.82 -5.17
N TRP A 81 5.18 -6.82 -4.98
CA TRP A 81 6.18 -7.21 -5.95
C TRP A 81 6.02 -8.69 -6.26
N ARG A 82 5.83 -9.00 -7.54
CA ARG A 82 5.76 -10.36 -8.03
C ARG A 82 7.16 -10.85 -8.42
N ASP A 83 7.67 -11.81 -7.66
CA ASP A 83 8.91 -12.50 -7.97
C ASP A 83 8.60 -13.65 -8.95
N GLY A 84 8.76 -13.38 -10.26
CA GLY A 84 8.42 -14.30 -11.34
C GLY A 84 7.24 -13.86 -12.23
N GLY A 85 7.01 -14.61 -13.32
CA GLY A 85 6.02 -14.24 -14.33
C GLY A 85 6.34 -12.90 -14.99
N CYS A 86 5.34 -12.02 -15.06
CA CYS A 86 5.51 -10.69 -15.66
C CYS A 86 6.36 -9.70 -14.86
N GLY A 87 6.68 -9.99 -13.59
CA GLY A 87 7.49 -9.12 -12.73
C GLY A 87 6.84 -7.76 -12.45
N SER A 88 5.53 -7.72 -12.19
CA SER A 88 4.82 -6.49 -11.82
C SER A 88 5.23 -6.02 -10.41
N HIS A 89 5.49 -4.71 -10.27
CA HIS A 89 5.80 -4.07 -9.00
C HIS A 89 5.03 -2.76 -8.89
N PHE A 90 4.21 -2.64 -7.84
CA PHE A 90 3.34 -1.49 -7.65
C PHE A 90 2.90 -1.34 -6.18
N ILE A 91 2.40 -0.17 -5.83
CA ILE A 91 1.74 0.14 -4.57
C ILE A 91 0.24 0.27 -4.84
N ILE A 92 -0.59 -0.26 -3.94
CA ILE A 92 -2.02 0.04 -3.88
C ILE A 92 -2.24 1.04 -2.75
N TRP A 93 -2.69 2.24 -3.08
CA TRP A 93 -2.95 3.29 -2.09
C TRP A 93 -4.22 4.07 -2.43
N ARG A 94 -5.23 4.01 -1.55
CA ARG A 94 -6.60 4.52 -1.77
C ARG A 94 -7.12 4.16 -3.17
N GLY A 95 -6.93 2.91 -3.57
CA GLY A 95 -7.32 2.36 -4.87
C GLY A 95 -6.54 2.90 -6.07
N GLN A 96 -5.52 3.74 -5.89
CA GLN A 96 -4.55 4.06 -6.96
C GLN A 96 -3.49 2.97 -7.04
N LEU A 97 -3.10 2.62 -8.27
CA LEU A 97 -1.94 1.77 -8.56
C LEU A 97 -0.77 2.67 -8.93
N LEU A 98 0.18 2.79 -8.02
CA LEU A 98 1.44 3.51 -8.26
C LEU A 98 2.49 2.50 -8.66
N TRP A 99 2.89 2.54 -9.92
CA TRP A 99 3.85 1.61 -10.46
C TRP A 99 5.27 1.90 -9.98
N CYS A 100 6.08 0.85 -9.86
CA CYS A 100 7.48 0.91 -9.50
C CYS A 100 8.31 0.20 -10.58
N ASP A 101 9.51 0.69 -10.85
CA ASP A 101 10.50 0.20 -11.81
C ASP A 101 10.10 0.34 -13.29
N ARG A 102 8.81 0.19 -13.63
CA ARG A 102 8.25 0.34 -14.98
C ARG A 102 6.89 1.03 -14.90
N PHE A 103 6.45 1.66 -16.00
CA PHE A 103 5.17 2.38 -16.08
C PHE A 103 5.02 3.52 -15.04
N GLU A 104 6.11 4.07 -14.50
CA GLU A 104 6.03 5.11 -13.46
C GLU A 104 5.46 6.44 -13.99
N GLU A 105 5.69 6.74 -15.27
CA GLU A 105 5.09 7.91 -15.92
C GLU A 105 3.57 7.85 -15.81
N GLY A 106 2.97 8.93 -15.31
CA GLY A 106 1.52 9.01 -15.06
C GLY A 106 1.06 8.42 -13.72
N ASN A 107 1.96 8.05 -12.81
CA ASN A 107 1.59 7.77 -11.42
C ASN A 107 0.97 9.01 -10.77
N ILE A 108 -0.18 8.84 -10.12
CA ILE A 108 -0.89 9.90 -9.40
C ILE A 108 -1.14 9.42 -7.98
N GLU A 109 -0.44 10.02 -7.02
CA GLU A 109 -0.68 9.76 -5.60
C GLU A 109 -2.09 10.24 -5.21
N PRO A 110 -2.79 9.53 -4.31
CA PRO A 110 -4.04 10.01 -3.75
C PRO A 110 -3.87 11.39 -3.09
N ASN A 111 -4.91 12.21 -3.16
CA ASN A 111 -4.95 13.44 -2.39
C ASN A 111 -5.32 13.16 -0.92
N PHE A 112 -4.62 13.79 0.01
CA PHE A 112 -4.87 13.77 1.45
C PHE A 112 -4.25 15.02 2.08
N ASP A 113 -4.73 15.43 3.26
CA ASP A 113 -4.20 16.61 3.94
C ASP A 113 -2.82 16.33 4.58
N LEU A 114 -1.80 16.39 3.73
CA LEU A 114 -0.40 16.17 4.10
C LEU A 114 0.08 17.11 5.20
N VAL A 115 -0.42 18.35 5.23
CA VAL A 115 0.01 19.36 6.19
C VAL A 115 -0.59 19.10 7.56
N ALA A 116 -1.90 18.83 7.64
CA ALA A 116 -2.55 18.47 8.89
C ALA A 116 -1.98 17.18 9.47
N LEU A 117 -1.80 16.14 8.63
CA LEU A 117 -1.17 14.90 9.07
C LEU A 117 0.28 15.13 9.50
N GLY A 118 1.06 15.93 8.77
CA GLY A 118 2.42 16.30 9.13
C GLY A 118 2.53 16.92 10.52
N ARG A 119 1.58 17.77 10.94
CA ARG A 119 1.56 18.32 12.31
C ARG A 119 1.35 17.23 13.36
N ARG A 120 0.49 16.25 13.10
CA ARG A 120 0.22 15.12 14.01
C ARG A 120 1.43 14.18 14.10
N VAL A 121 2.02 13.84 12.95
CA VAL A 121 3.25 13.06 12.87
C VAL A 121 4.35 13.75 13.66
N LEU A 122 4.60 15.04 13.44
CA LEU A 122 5.63 15.80 14.16
C LEU A 122 5.43 15.76 15.68
N LYS A 123 4.20 15.90 16.17
CA LYS A 123 3.86 15.81 17.61
C LYS A 123 4.12 14.41 18.20
N SER A 124 4.08 13.36 17.39
CA SER A 124 4.33 11.98 17.82
C SER A 124 5.82 11.59 17.84
N LEU A 125 6.70 12.40 17.24
CA LEU A 125 8.14 12.13 17.18
C LEU A 125 8.83 12.52 18.47
N ARG A 126 9.91 11.79 18.79
CA ARG A 126 10.77 12.02 19.96
C ARG A 126 12.20 12.27 19.50
N ARG A 127 12.96 13.05 20.28
CA ARG A 127 14.39 13.29 19.99
C ARG A 127 15.17 12.00 20.19
N ARG A 128 16.10 11.73 19.26
CA ARG A 128 17.01 10.56 19.31
C ARG A 128 16.33 9.19 19.28
N GLU A 129 15.04 9.13 18.95
CA GLU A 129 14.27 7.88 18.88
C GLU A 129 13.65 7.76 17.49
N LEU A 130 14.25 6.91 16.64
CA LEU A 130 13.70 6.61 15.31
C LEU A 130 12.50 5.68 15.47
N ARG A 131 11.37 6.09 14.90
CA ARG A 131 10.14 5.30 14.84
C ARG A 131 9.77 5.05 13.40
N SER A 132 9.41 3.82 13.07
CA SER A 132 8.95 3.45 11.73
C SER A 132 7.63 4.16 11.37
N ALA A 133 7.40 4.41 10.09
CA ALA A 133 6.12 4.91 9.61
C ALA A 133 4.96 3.98 10.01
N GLU A 134 5.23 2.68 10.10
CA GLU A 134 4.30 1.66 10.57
C GLU A 134 3.86 1.88 12.02
N GLU A 135 4.82 2.09 12.94
CA GLU A 135 4.52 2.34 14.35
C GLU A 135 3.78 3.67 14.55
N ILE A 136 4.22 4.72 13.86
CA ILE A 136 3.58 6.03 13.94
C ILE A 136 2.14 5.96 13.38
N ALA A 137 1.94 5.24 12.27
CA ALA A 137 0.62 5.04 11.68
C ALA A 137 -0.32 4.25 12.59
N ALA A 138 0.18 3.22 13.27
CA ALA A 138 -0.61 2.47 14.24
C ALA A 138 -1.04 3.35 15.42
N ASP A 139 -0.12 4.16 15.98
CA ASP A 139 -0.40 5.05 17.11
C ASP A 139 -1.38 6.17 16.77
N LEU A 140 -1.26 6.73 15.57
CA LEU A 140 -2.10 7.85 15.13
C LEU A 140 -3.42 7.38 14.53
N ASP A 141 -3.63 6.07 14.39
CA ASP A 141 -4.69 5.50 13.56
C ASP A 141 -4.73 6.16 12.18
N GLU A 142 -3.68 5.94 11.39
CA GLU A 142 -3.47 6.55 10.06
C GLU A 142 -2.95 5.54 9.02
N ILE A 143 -3.01 5.92 7.73
CA ILE A 143 -2.46 5.10 6.65
C ILE A 143 -0.93 5.19 6.61
N THR A 144 -0.25 4.05 6.58
CA THR A 144 1.23 3.99 6.60
C THR A 144 1.90 4.76 5.45
N TRP A 145 1.36 4.70 4.23
CA TRP A 145 1.88 5.48 3.11
C TRP A 145 1.78 6.99 3.34
N GLU A 146 0.68 7.45 3.94
CA GLU A 146 0.45 8.87 4.25
C GLU A 146 1.41 9.35 5.34
N VAL A 147 1.61 8.55 6.38
CA VAL A 147 2.61 8.82 7.43
C VAL A 147 4.02 8.85 6.84
N SER A 148 4.34 7.93 5.92
CA SER A 148 5.64 7.94 5.22
C SER A 148 5.84 9.24 4.44
N ARG A 149 4.82 9.71 3.70
CA ARG A 149 4.87 10.98 2.96
C ARG A 149 4.98 12.19 3.89
N ALA A 150 4.22 12.20 4.99
CA ALA A 150 4.27 13.24 6.01
C ALA A 150 5.66 13.32 6.66
N GLY A 151 6.25 12.18 7.03
CA GLY A 151 7.60 12.12 7.57
C GLY A 151 8.65 12.65 6.59
N GLN A 152 8.61 12.22 5.32
CA GLN A 152 9.53 12.73 4.29
C GLN A 152 9.37 14.24 4.05
N MET A 153 8.13 14.77 4.10
CA MET A 153 7.90 16.21 4.05
C MET A 153 8.55 16.93 5.25
N LEU A 154 8.42 16.41 6.48
CA LEU A 154 9.03 17.00 7.67
C LEU A 154 10.56 16.99 7.61
N VAL A 155 11.16 15.92 7.07
CA VAL A 155 12.61 15.84 6.83
C VAL A 155 13.08 16.91 5.86
N ARG A 156 12.38 17.09 4.73
CA ARG A 156 12.69 18.17 3.76
C ARG A 156 12.59 19.57 4.39
N ARG A 157 11.68 19.74 5.36
CA ARG A 157 11.51 20.97 6.13
C ARG A 157 12.46 21.11 7.33
N LYS A 158 13.38 20.16 7.53
CA LYS A 158 14.33 20.13 8.65
C LYS A 158 13.66 20.11 10.03
N LEU A 159 12.44 19.58 10.12
CA LEU A 159 11.70 19.41 11.38
C LEU A 159 11.82 17.99 11.94
N ALA A 160 12.24 17.05 11.11
CA ALA A 160 12.51 15.66 11.48
C ALA A 160 13.80 15.19 10.79
N ILE A 161 14.36 14.10 11.30
CA ILE A 161 15.42 13.34 10.64
C ILE A 161 14.88 11.97 10.22
N CYS A 162 15.47 11.35 9.20
CA CYS A 162 15.18 9.97 8.82
C CYS A 162 16.40 9.06 8.95
N GLY A 163 16.15 7.77 9.16
CA GLY A 163 17.19 6.75 9.12
C GLY A 163 17.70 6.48 7.71
N SER A 164 18.73 5.64 7.59
CA SER A 164 19.33 5.22 6.33
C SER A 164 19.05 3.75 6.00
N GLY A 165 19.27 3.33 4.75
CA GLY A 165 19.11 1.94 4.33
C GLY A 165 17.73 1.36 4.64
N ARG A 166 17.68 0.32 5.48
CA ARG A 166 16.42 -0.33 5.92
C ARG A 166 15.52 0.59 6.75
N GLN A 167 16.06 1.68 7.30
CA GLN A 167 15.34 2.65 8.13
C GLN A 167 14.93 3.92 7.35
N LYS A 168 14.90 3.88 6.02
CA LYS A 168 14.53 5.03 5.16
C LYS A 168 13.13 5.61 5.41
N ASN A 169 12.23 4.83 6.02
CA ASN A 169 10.88 5.25 6.43
C ASN A 169 10.74 5.32 7.96
N TRP A 170 11.85 5.57 8.66
CA TRP A 170 11.85 5.79 10.11
C TRP A 170 12.18 7.25 10.38
N PHE A 171 11.48 7.85 11.33
CA PHE A 171 11.54 9.28 11.61
C PHE A 171 11.80 9.55 13.09
N ALA A 172 12.59 10.58 13.38
CA ALA A 172 12.79 11.12 14.71
C ALA A 172 12.72 12.65 14.67
N LEU A 173 12.47 13.28 15.82
CA LEU A 173 12.47 14.74 15.92
C LEU A 173 13.89 15.27 15.70
N ALA A 174 14.02 16.34 14.90
CA ALA A 174 15.29 17.01 14.65
C ALA A 174 15.87 17.73 15.88
#